data_AF-A0A1V6BSU7-F1
#
_entry.id   AF-A0A1V6BSU7-F1
#
_cell.length_a   1.000
_cell.length_b   1.000
_cell.length_c   1.000
_cell.angle_alpha   90.00
_cell.angle_beta   90.00
_cell.angle_gamma   90.00
#
_symmetry.space_group_name_H-M   'P 1'
#
loop_
_entity.id
_entity.type
_entity.pdbx_description
1 polymer ?
#
loop_
_entity_poly.entity_id
_entity_poly.type
_entity_poly.pdbx_seq_one_letter_code
_entity_poly.pdbx_strand_id
1 'polypeptide(L)'
;MWYTDLEKANSYPKFSLSTRLIKTAGKTLCPKNIAQLKPEEVVLEIRIGTEFFFKYDEITSEKSVAGITTSHALEALQLVFEHELCHVIEFMLFKTSNCSQPRFKTLAHNLFGHTESTHQLPTPRKIAQEKYGLKIGDQVSFNFENQRLEGTLYKNQQAGHHNGEG
;
A
#
# COMPACT_ATOMS: atom_id res chain seq x y z
N MET A 1 -33.33 -5.16 3.02
CA MET A 1 -32.98 -4.64 4.37
C MET A 1 -31.55 -4.09 4.46
N TRP A 2 -30.65 -4.32 3.48
CA TRP A 2 -29.27 -3.79 3.48
C TRP A 2 -29.12 -2.36 2.92
N TYR A 3 -30.06 -1.91 2.08
CA TYR A 3 -30.00 -0.60 1.42
C TYR A 3 -30.16 0.57 2.42
N THR A 4 -31.00 0.40 3.45
CA THR A 4 -31.28 1.42 4.48
C THR A 4 -30.10 1.71 5.42
N ASP A 5 -29.14 0.79 5.55
CA ASP A 5 -27.98 0.98 6.41
C ASP A 5 -26.87 1.78 5.72
N LEU A 6 -26.81 1.75 4.39
CA LEU A 6 -25.88 2.55 3.60
C LEU A 6 -26.27 4.03 3.57
N GLU A 7 -27.56 4.36 3.49
CA GLU A 7 -28.02 5.76 3.53
C GLU A 7 -27.87 6.42 4.92
N LYS A 8 -27.84 5.61 5.99
CA LYS A 8 -27.64 6.10 7.36
C LYS A 8 -26.18 6.23 7.77
N ALA A 9 -25.27 5.55 7.06
CA ALA A 9 -23.83 5.70 7.27
C ALA A 9 -23.41 7.10 6.79
N ASN A 10 -23.46 8.08 7.70
CA ASN A 10 -23.18 9.48 7.40
C ASN A 10 -21.68 9.80 7.26
N SER A 11 -20.89 8.88 6.71
CA SER A 11 -19.44 9.04 6.62
C SER A 11 -18.90 8.37 5.36
N TYR A 12 -18.62 9.19 4.35
CA TYR A 12 -17.73 8.84 3.26
C TYR A 12 -16.38 8.36 3.82
N PRO A 13 -15.72 7.39 3.17
CA PRO A 13 -14.38 6.99 3.59
C PRO A 13 -13.45 8.20 3.57
N LYS A 14 -12.63 8.34 4.61
CA LYS A 14 -11.57 9.35 4.65
C LYS A 14 -10.46 8.95 3.69
N PHE A 15 -9.76 9.94 3.16
CA PHE A 15 -8.60 9.74 2.29
C PHE A 15 -7.36 10.39 2.90
N SER A 16 -6.24 9.68 2.83
CA SER A 16 -4.95 10.25 3.23
C SER A 16 -3.80 9.70 2.39
N LEU A 17 -2.72 10.47 2.38
CA LEU A 17 -1.46 10.11 1.74
C LEU A 17 -0.40 9.83 2.82
N SER A 18 0.53 8.92 2.52
CA SER A 18 1.59 8.56 3.44
C SER A 18 2.91 8.29 2.74
N THR A 19 3.96 8.99 3.18
CA THR A 19 5.35 8.69 2.82
C THR A 19 5.93 7.53 3.64
N ARG A 20 5.23 7.10 4.69
CA ARG A 20 5.69 6.04 5.62
C ARG A 20 5.22 4.65 5.23
N LEU A 21 4.24 4.54 4.33
CA LEU A 21 3.83 3.27 3.74
C LEU A 21 4.83 2.87 2.66
N ILE A 22 5.77 2.00 3.01
CA ILE A 22 6.84 1.53 2.12
C ILE A 22 6.76 0.03 1.80
N LYS A 23 5.77 -0.67 2.37
CA LYS A 23 5.54 -2.11 2.15
C LYS A 23 4.29 -2.40 1.32
N THR A 24 3.27 -1.55 1.43
CA THR A 24 2.02 -1.67 0.69
C THR A 24 1.71 -0.30 0.09
N ALA A 25 1.26 -0.28 -1.17
CA ALA A 25 0.95 0.96 -1.88
C ALA A 25 -0.40 1.56 -1.48
N GLY A 26 -1.30 0.74 -0.93
CA GLY A 26 -2.56 1.14 -0.34
C GLY A 26 -2.75 0.45 1.01
N LYS A 27 -3.65 1.01 1.82
CA LYS A 27 -4.20 0.36 2.99
C LYS A 27 -5.55 0.96 3.38
N THR A 28 -6.53 0.10 3.54
CA THR A 28 -7.82 0.44 4.16
C THR A 28 -7.76 0.23 5.67
N LEU A 29 -8.04 1.27 6.44
CA LEU A 29 -8.14 1.25 7.89
C LEU A 29 -9.61 1.15 8.29
N CYS A 30 -9.89 0.17 9.14
CA CYS A 30 -11.21 -0.10 9.70
C CYS A 30 -11.10 -0.19 11.23
N PRO A 31 -12.07 0.35 11.99
CA PRO A 31 -12.17 0.10 13.43
C PRO A 31 -12.21 -1.40 13.73
N LYS A 32 -11.43 -1.85 14.73
CA LYS A 32 -11.36 -3.28 15.08
C LYS A 32 -12.69 -3.83 15.62
N ASN A 33 -13.51 -2.97 16.20
CA ASN A 33 -14.81 -3.28 16.78
C ASN A 33 -15.97 -2.94 15.84
N ILE A 34 -15.75 -2.88 14.53
CA ILE A 34 -16.78 -2.51 13.53
C ILE A 34 -18.10 -3.28 13.68
N ALA A 35 -18.09 -4.53 14.14
CA ALA A 35 -19.30 -5.33 14.38
C ALA A 35 -20.19 -4.81 15.53
N GLN A 36 -19.65 -3.96 16.41
CA GLN A 36 -20.34 -3.38 17.57
C GLN A 36 -20.76 -1.92 17.34
N LEU A 37 -20.28 -1.29 16.27
CA LEU A 37 -20.57 0.09 15.93
C LEU A 37 -21.88 0.18 15.16
N LYS A 38 -22.62 1.27 15.37
CA LYS A 38 -23.74 1.60 14.50
C LYS A 38 -23.20 2.05 13.13
N PRO A 39 -23.95 1.85 12.03
CA PRO A 39 -23.50 2.23 10.69
C PRO A 39 -22.99 3.68 10.59
N GLU A 40 -23.63 4.63 11.27
CA GLU A 40 -23.27 6.04 11.33
C GLU A 40 -21.97 6.35 12.08
N GLU A 41 -21.45 5.41 12.88
CA GLU A 41 -20.22 5.54 13.67
C GLU A 41 -19.00 4.93 12.95
N VAL A 42 -19.23 4.19 11.86
CA VAL A 42 -18.17 3.47 11.13
C VAL A 42 -17.40 4.44 10.23
N VAL A 43 -16.22 4.86 10.70
CA VAL A 43 -15.28 5.66 9.88
C VAL A 43 -14.21 4.76 9.29
N LEU A 44 -14.24 4.58 7.97
CA LEU A 44 -13.19 3.92 7.19
C LEU A 44 -12.21 4.96 6.62
N GLU A 45 -10.96 4.56 6.40
CA GLU A 45 -9.95 5.41 5.75
C GLU A 45 -9.18 4.62 4.69
N ILE A 46 -9.12 5.15 3.47
CA ILE A 46 -8.19 4.68 2.45
C ILE A 46 -6.92 5.53 2.55
N ARG A 47 -5.80 4.87 2.85
CA ARG A 47 -4.48 5.51 2.94
C ARG A 47 -3.58 5.02 1.82
N ILE A 48 -3.05 5.94 1.03
CA ILE A 48 -2.20 5.66 -0.13
C ILE A 48 -0.73 5.94 0.21
N GLY A 49 0.15 4.99 -0.11
CA GLY A 49 1.60 5.12 0.01
C GLY A 49 2.20 5.85 -1.19
N THR A 50 2.67 7.08 -1.01
CA THR A 50 3.08 7.94 -2.14
C THR A 50 4.38 7.52 -2.81
N GLU A 51 5.30 6.90 -2.04
CA GLU A 51 6.64 6.56 -2.51
C GLU A 51 6.65 5.62 -3.72
N PHE A 52 5.68 4.70 -3.81
CA PHE A 52 5.59 3.75 -4.93
C PHE A 52 5.34 4.44 -6.27
N PHE A 53 4.58 5.54 -6.25
CA PHE A 53 4.15 6.26 -7.44
C PHE A 53 5.17 7.32 -7.83
N PHE A 54 5.75 8.05 -6.86
CA PHE A 54 6.82 9.00 -7.14
C PHE A 54 8.11 8.33 -7.62
N LYS A 55 8.34 7.07 -7.23
CA LYS A 55 9.49 6.28 -7.68
C LYS A 55 9.14 5.28 -8.78
N TYR A 56 7.99 5.44 -9.42
CA TYR A 56 7.48 4.49 -10.41
C TYR A 56 8.53 4.17 -11.50
N ASP A 57 9.19 5.19 -12.02
CA ASP A 57 10.16 5.08 -13.12
C ASP A 57 11.61 4.85 -12.64
N GLU A 58 11.82 4.63 -11.35
CA GLU A 58 13.15 4.28 -10.83
C GLU A 58 13.58 2.85 -11.18
N ILE A 59 12.65 2.01 -11.63
CA ILE A 59 12.93 0.65 -12.11
C ILE A 59 12.40 0.47 -13.52
N THR A 60 13.13 -0.32 -14.31
CA THR A 60 12.76 -0.66 -15.70
C THR A 60 12.04 -1.99 -15.80
N SER A 61 12.04 -2.80 -14.73
CA SER A 61 11.28 -4.04 -14.69
C SER A 61 9.77 -3.78 -14.79
N GLU A 62 9.05 -4.79 -15.30
CA GLU A 62 7.60 -4.73 -15.39
C GLU A 62 6.96 -4.45 -14.02
N LYS A 63 5.94 -3.61 -14.04
CA LYS A 63 5.18 -3.16 -12.88
C LYS A 63 3.73 -3.55 -13.10
N SER A 64 3.11 -4.14 -12.08
CA SER A 64 1.72 -4.56 -12.14
C SER A 64 1.01 -4.35 -10.80
N VAL A 65 -0.30 -4.16 -10.86
CA VAL A 65 -1.17 -4.02 -9.69
C VAL A 65 -2.41 -4.85 -9.94
N ALA A 66 -2.77 -5.70 -8.96
CA ALA A 66 -3.95 -6.57 -9.04
C ALA A 66 -3.99 -7.45 -10.31
N GLY A 67 -2.80 -7.82 -10.80
CA GLY A 67 -2.61 -8.68 -11.99
C GLY A 67 -2.73 -7.94 -13.33
N ILE A 68 -2.77 -6.61 -13.31
CA ILE A 68 -2.81 -5.76 -14.50
C ILE A 68 -1.48 -5.01 -14.62
N THR A 69 -0.81 -5.10 -15.77
CA THR A 69 0.42 -4.37 -16.06
C THR A 69 0.14 -2.89 -16.21
N THR A 70 1.00 -2.05 -15.63
CA THR A 70 0.85 -0.59 -15.65
C THR A 70 1.95 0.05 -16.48
N SER A 71 1.62 1.13 -17.18
CA SER A 71 2.55 1.89 -18.01
C SER A 71 3.08 3.14 -17.31
N HIS A 72 2.29 3.73 -16.41
CA HIS A 72 2.68 4.94 -15.67
C HIS A 72 2.12 4.98 -14.24
N ALA A 73 2.66 5.87 -13.42
CA ALA A 73 2.32 5.99 -12.00
C ALA A 73 0.81 6.20 -11.73
N LEU A 74 0.13 6.95 -12.59
CA LEU A 74 -1.32 7.21 -12.43
C LEU A 74 -2.18 5.94 -12.60
N GLU A 75 -1.91 5.08 -13.59
CA GLU A 75 -2.61 3.80 -13.75
C GLU A 75 -2.40 2.92 -12.51
N ALA A 76 -1.15 2.85 -12.04
CA ALA A 76 -0.83 2.09 -10.83
C ALA A 76 -1.57 2.62 -9.61
N LEU A 77 -1.68 3.95 -9.47
CA LEU A 77 -2.43 4.59 -8.39
C LEU A 77 -3.91 4.24 -8.46
N GLN A 78 -4.52 4.31 -9.65
CA GLN A 78 -5.93 3.98 -9.87
C GLN A 78 -6.22 2.52 -9.48
N LEU A 79 -5.41 1.57 -9.94
CA LEU A 79 -5.59 0.16 -9.61
C LEU A 79 -5.41 -0.13 -8.11
N VAL A 80 -4.45 0.52 -7.45
CA VAL A 80 -4.29 0.41 -5.99
C VAL A 80 -5.53 0.98 -5.29
N PHE A 81 -6.05 2.11 -5.77
CA PHE A 81 -7.24 2.72 -5.21
C PHE A 81 -8.47 1.83 -5.35
N GLU A 82 -8.70 1.22 -6.51
CA GLU A 82 -9.76 0.24 -6.76
C GLU A 82 -9.68 -0.96 -5.82
N HIS A 83 -8.45 -1.45 -5.56
CA HIS A 83 -8.23 -2.53 -4.60
C HIS A 83 -8.67 -2.13 -3.19
N GLU A 84 -8.31 -0.92 -2.75
CA GLU A 84 -8.74 -0.40 -1.45
C GLU A 84 -10.25 -0.11 -1.39
N LEU A 85 -10.87 0.29 -2.51
CA LEU A 85 -12.33 0.40 -2.60
C LEU A 85 -13.02 -0.95 -2.40
N CYS A 86 -12.46 -2.04 -2.92
CA CYS A 86 -12.99 -3.39 -2.65
C CYS A 86 -12.95 -3.73 -1.15
N HIS A 87 -11.89 -3.32 -0.45
CA HIS A 87 -11.81 -3.48 1.00
C HIS A 87 -12.89 -2.68 1.73
N VAL A 88 -13.12 -1.43 1.32
CA VAL A 88 -14.20 -0.59 1.86
C VAL A 88 -15.56 -1.27 1.69
N ILE A 89 -15.87 -1.76 0.49
CA ILE A 89 -17.13 -2.45 0.20
C ILE A 89 -17.29 -3.70 1.09
N GLU A 90 -16.24 -4.52 1.22
CA GLU A 90 -16.29 -5.70 2.09
C GLU A 90 -16.52 -5.34 3.56
N PHE A 91 -15.85 -4.30 4.08
CA PHE A 91 -16.07 -3.86 5.46
C PHE A 91 -17.49 -3.34 5.68
N MET A 92 -18.05 -2.59 4.72
CA MET A 92 -19.41 -2.06 4.85
C MET A 92 -20.45 -3.18 4.88
N LEU A 93 -20.32 -4.17 3.99
CA LEU A 93 -21.31 -5.23 3.80
C LEU A 93 -21.12 -6.41 4.78
N PHE A 94 -19.89 -6.77 5.10
CA PHE A 94 -19.58 -8.00 5.86
C PHE A 94 -18.85 -7.75 7.18
N LYS A 95 -18.50 -6.49 7.49
CA LYS A 95 -17.77 -6.08 8.71
C LYS A 95 -16.38 -6.72 8.83
N THR A 96 -15.90 -7.37 7.77
CA THR A 96 -14.59 -8.01 7.67
C THR A 96 -14.15 -8.04 6.22
N SER A 97 -12.85 -8.04 5.97
CA SER A 97 -12.30 -8.08 4.62
C SER A 97 -11.00 -8.86 4.56
N ASN A 98 -10.79 -9.60 3.47
CA ASN A 98 -9.57 -10.35 3.22
C ASN A 98 -9.38 -10.59 1.71
N CYS A 99 -8.36 -9.95 1.13
CA CYS A 99 -8.11 -10.01 -0.31
C CYS A 99 -7.64 -11.38 -0.82
N SER A 100 -7.20 -12.28 0.08
CA SER A 100 -6.88 -13.65 -0.30
C SER A 100 -8.13 -14.54 -0.47
N GLN A 101 -9.30 -14.11 0.03
CA GLN A 101 -10.52 -14.93 0.05
C GLN A 101 -11.30 -14.85 -1.28
N PRO A 102 -12.04 -15.92 -1.66
CA PRO A 102 -12.79 -15.96 -2.91
C PRO A 102 -13.79 -14.82 -3.08
N ARG A 103 -14.43 -14.38 -2.01
CA ARG A 103 -15.42 -13.29 -2.04
C ARG A 103 -14.80 -11.97 -2.50
N PHE A 104 -13.67 -11.58 -1.92
CA PHE A 104 -12.96 -10.38 -2.34
C PHE A 104 -12.50 -10.49 -3.80
N LYS A 105 -11.89 -11.62 -4.18
CA LYS A 105 -11.41 -11.83 -5.55
C LYS A 105 -12.53 -11.75 -6.57
N THR A 106 -13.68 -12.33 -6.27
CA THR A 106 -14.88 -12.25 -7.12
C THR A 106 -15.39 -10.81 -7.23
N LEU A 107 -15.44 -10.08 -6.11
CA LEU A 107 -15.83 -8.66 -6.10
C LEU A 107 -14.89 -7.81 -6.96
N ALA A 108 -13.57 -7.92 -6.73
CA ALA A 108 -12.56 -7.14 -7.44
C ALA A 108 -12.53 -7.46 -8.94
N HIS A 109 -12.67 -8.73 -9.30
CA HIS A 109 -12.78 -9.14 -10.70
C HIS A 109 -14.03 -8.56 -11.37
N ASN A 110 -15.20 -8.69 -10.72
CA ASN A 110 -16.46 -8.25 -11.33
C ASN A 110 -16.59 -6.73 -11.46
N LEU A 111 -16.01 -5.97 -10.52
CA LEU A 111 -16.08 -4.50 -10.54
C LEU A 111 -14.99 -3.87 -11.41
N PHE A 112 -13.76 -4.40 -11.36
CA PHE A 112 -12.58 -3.73 -11.90
C PHE A 112 -11.72 -4.63 -12.79
N GLY A 113 -12.10 -5.89 -12.99
CA GLY A 113 -11.34 -6.83 -13.83
C GLY A 113 -10.04 -7.32 -13.19
N HIS A 114 -9.83 -7.13 -11.88
CA HIS A 114 -8.63 -7.59 -11.18
C HIS A 114 -8.50 -9.12 -11.28
N THR A 115 -7.28 -9.61 -11.48
CA THR A 115 -6.95 -11.04 -11.60
C THR A 115 -6.09 -11.53 -10.44
N GLU A 116 -5.43 -10.62 -9.73
CA GLU A 116 -4.64 -10.90 -8.52
C GLU A 116 -4.97 -9.91 -7.39
N SER A 117 -4.35 -10.12 -6.23
CA SER A 117 -4.49 -9.24 -5.05
C SER A 117 -3.16 -8.64 -4.59
N THR A 118 -2.11 -8.82 -5.41
CA THR A 118 -0.74 -8.43 -5.12
C THR A 118 -0.31 -7.27 -6.03
N HIS A 119 0.70 -6.52 -5.57
CA HIS A 119 1.28 -5.40 -6.32
C HIS A 119 2.77 -5.64 -6.53
N GLN A 120 3.26 -5.40 -7.74
CA GLN A 120 4.65 -5.48 -8.13
C GLN A 120 5.19 -4.08 -8.42
N LEU A 121 5.10 -3.19 -7.44
CA LEU A 121 5.53 -1.79 -7.54
C LEU A 121 6.97 -1.59 -7.01
N PRO A 122 7.63 -0.48 -7.37
CA PRO A 122 8.96 -0.17 -6.86
C PRO A 122 8.92 -0.01 -5.35
N THR A 123 9.62 -0.89 -4.65
CA THR A 123 9.93 -0.72 -3.22
C THR A 123 11.36 -0.21 -3.10
N PRO A 124 11.73 0.45 -1.99
CA PRO A 124 13.12 0.83 -1.74
C PRO A 124 14.10 -0.34 -1.90
N ARG A 125 13.67 -1.55 -1.50
CA ARG A 125 14.43 -2.78 -1.68
C ARG A 125 14.61 -3.16 -3.15
N LYS A 126 13.52 -3.13 -3.94
CA LYS A 126 13.57 -3.48 -5.38
C LYS A 126 14.43 -2.46 -6.16
N ILE A 127 14.30 -1.18 -5.83
CA ILE A 127 15.14 -0.11 -6.41
C ILE A 127 16.62 -0.34 -6.09
N ALA A 128 16.96 -0.58 -4.82
CA ALA A 128 18.34 -0.83 -4.42
C ALA A 128 18.94 -2.07 -5.11
N GLN A 129 18.13 -3.11 -5.27
CA GLN A 129 18.52 -4.31 -5.98
C GLN A 129 18.83 -4.04 -7.46
N GLU A 130 17.95 -3.35 -8.17
CA GLU A 130 18.06 -3.15 -9.61
C GLU A 130 19.13 -2.11 -9.96
N LYS A 131 19.19 -1.00 -9.22
CA LYS A 131 20.14 0.09 -9.51
C LYS A 131 21.56 -0.21 -9.05
N TYR A 132 21.72 -0.89 -7.90
CA TYR A 132 23.02 -1.02 -7.23
C TYR A 132 23.45 -2.47 -7.01
N GLY A 133 22.62 -3.45 -7.40
CA GLY A 133 22.90 -4.86 -7.13
C GLY A 133 22.74 -5.28 -5.66
N LEU A 134 22.38 -4.35 -4.77
CA LEU A 134 22.45 -4.53 -3.32
C LEU A 134 21.33 -5.42 -2.77
N LYS A 135 21.72 -6.38 -1.94
CA LYS A 135 20.88 -7.33 -1.20
C LYS A 135 21.19 -7.26 0.29
N ILE A 136 20.16 -7.55 1.09
CA ILE A 136 20.37 -7.84 2.52
C ILE A 136 21.31 -9.06 2.61
N GLY A 137 22.35 -8.94 3.43
CA GLY A 137 23.40 -9.95 3.58
C GLY A 137 24.68 -9.66 2.78
N ASP A 138 24.67 -8.69 1.87
CA ASP A 138 25.87 -8.34 1.10
C ASP A 138 26.96 -7.75 2.01
N GLN A 139 28.21 -8.10 1.74
CA GLN A 139 29.36 -7.38 2.29
C GLN A 139 29.52 -6.08 1.52
N VAL A 140 29.60 -4.96 2.25
CA VAL A 140 29.73 -3.62 1.69
C VAL A 140 30.89 -2.90 2.33
N SER A 141 31.51 -2.00 1.56
CA SER A 141 32.53 -1.08 2.06
C SER A 141 32.26 0.32 1.54
N PHE A 142 32.40 1.33 2.39
CA PHE A 142 32.30 2.73 1.98
C PHE A 142 33.33 3.58 2.73
N ASN A 143 33.70 4.72 2.14
CA ASN A 143 34.61 5.65 2.76
C ASN A 143 33.81 6.72 3.53
N PHE A 144 34.17 6.95 4.79
CA PHE A 144 33.62 8.00 5.63
C PHE A 144 34.76 8.66 6.41
N GLU A 145 34.86 9.99 6.36
CA GLU A 145 35.94 10.75 7.03
C GLU A 145 37.35 10.18 6.77
N ASN A 146 37.64 9.85 5.50
CA ASN A 146 38.89 9.22 5.06
C ASN A 146 39.20 7.83 5.65
N GLN A 147 38.24 7.19 6.33
CA GLN A 147 38.34 5.82 6.78
C GLN A 147 37.47 4.90 5.93
N ARG A 148 38.02 3.74 5.55
CA ARG A 148 37.25 2.68 4.89
C ARG A 148 36.53 1.88 5.96
N LEU A 149 35.20 1.93 5.94
CA LEU A 149 34.34 1.15 6.80
C LEU A 149 33.82 -0.06 6.01
N GLU A 150 33.79 -1.23 6.65
CA GLU A 150 33.30 -2.47 6.06
C GLU A 150 32.23 -3.09 6.97
N GLY A 151 31.26 -3.77 6.37
CA GLY A 151 30.21 -4.43 7.14
C GLY A 151 29.22 -5.19 6.27
N THR A 152 28.21 -5.79 6.90
CA THR A 152 27.15 -6.52 6.22
C THR A 152 25.90 -5.68 6.12
N LEU A 153 25.20 -5.69 4.98
CA LEU A 153 23.94 -4.97 4.81
C LEU A 153 22.81 -5.66 5.59
N TYR A 154 22.22 -4.97 6.57
CA TYR A 154 21.08 -5.46 7.34
C TYR A 154 19.86 -4.55 7.22
N LYS A 155 18.69 -5.07 7.60
CA LYS A 155 17.42 -4.35 7.50
C LYS A 155 17.30 -3.33 8.63
N ASN A 156 17.50 -2.05 8.35
CA ASN A 156 17.11 -0.98 9.26
C ASN A 156 15.69 -0.49 8.97
N GLN A 157 14.88 -0.31 10.02
CA GLN A 157 13.72 0.56 9.97
C GLN A 157 14.27 1.98 10.06
N GLN A 158 14.01 2.86 9.08
CA GLN A 158 14.49 4.24 9.18
C GLN A 158 13.89 4.92 10.42
N ALA A 159 14.79 5.53 11.20
CA ALA A 159 14.45 6.48 12.26
C ALA A 159 13.75 7.70 11.66
N GLY A 160 12.74 8.20 12.35
CA GLY A 160 12.01 9.41 11.96
C GLY A 160 12.95 10.60 11.85
N HIS A 161 12.65 11.46 10.88
CA HIS A 161 13.22 12.80 10.78
C HIS A 161 12.91 13.53 12.10
N HIS A 162 13.92 13.69 12.97
CA HIS A 162 13.86 14.67 14.04
C HIS A 162 14.19 16.02 13.40
N ASN A 163 13.15 16.83 13.16
CA ASN A 163 13.36 18.25 12.99
C ASN A 163 13.79 18.81 14.35
N GLY A 164 15.06 19.19 14.45
CA GLY A 164 15.50 20.13 15.47
C GLY A 164 15.02 21.51 15.05
N GLU A 165 14.00 22.02 15.73
CA GLU A 165 13.74 23.45 15.78
C GLU A 165 14.71 24.06 16.80
N GLY A 166 15.48 25.04 16.33
CA GLY A 166 16.19 25.99 17.20
C GLY A 166 15.30 27.16 17.59
#